data_AF-A0A0G4PWB4-F1
#
_entry.id   AF-A0A0G4PWB4-F1
#
_cell.length_a   1.000
_cell.length_b   1.000
_cell.length_c   1.000
_cell.angle_alpha   90.00
_cell.angle_beta   90.00
_cell.angle_gamma   90.00
#
_symmetry.space_group_name_H-M   'P 1'
#
loop_
_entity.id
_entity.type
_entity.pdbx_description
1 polymer ?
#
loop_
_entity_poly.entity_id
_entity_poly.type
_entity_poly.pdbx_seq_one_letter_code
_entity_poly.pdbx_strand_id
1 'polypeptide(L)'
;MAQNTIVTKSDLESRWQSFTKITFQESDKRAAHQIEASPTEQLFACDCCEEILFQNGDGSTLFRTEGSGQMKLPPGIRVRAKGGSAKSL
;
A
#
# COMPACT_ATOMS: atom_id res chain seq x y z
N MET A 1 19.81 -16.76 -5.31
CA MET A 1 20.15 -15.90 -4.17
C MET A 1 18.99 -14.94 -3.96
N ALA A 2 18.09 -15.22 -3.02
CA ALA A 2 16.98 -14.30 -2.73
C ALA A 2 17.56 -13.16 -1.88
N GLN A 3 17.63 -11.95 -2.44
CA GLN A 3 18.03 -10.78 -1.69
C GLN A 3 16.96 -10.53 -0.62
N ASN A 4 17.30 -10.79 0.64
CA ASN A 4 16.46 -10.54 1.80
C ASN A 4 16.46 -9.02 2.06
N THR A 5 15.85 -8.27 1.14
CA THR A 5 15.81 -6.81 1.17
C THR A 5 14.94 -6.42 2.35
N ILE A 6 15.56 -5.98 3.44
CA ILE A 6 14.84 -5.45 4.59
C ILE A 6 14.13 -4.19 4.12
N VAL A 7 12.82 -4.27 3.92
CA VAL A 7 12.01 -3.11 3.56
C VAL A 7 11.97 -2.18 4.77
N THR A 8 12.42 -0.95 4.58
CA THR A 8 12.44 0.08 5.63
C THR A 8 11.39 1.14 5.35
N LYS A 9 11.07 1.96 6.36
CA LYS A 9 10.22 3.14 6.17
C LYS A 9 10.70 4.01 5.00
N SER A 10 12.00 4.29 4.92
CA SER A 10 12.56 5.18 3.91
C SER A 10 12.44 4.61 2.49
N ASP A 11 12.53 3.29 2.33
CA ASP A 11 12.26 2.64 1.03
C ASP A 11 10.81 2.84 0.59
N LEU A 12 9.85 2.64 1.50
CA LEU A 12 8.43 2.86 1.22
C LEU A 12 8.11 4.33 0.92
N GLU A 13 8.66 5.25 1.72
CA GLU A 13 8.47 6.69 1.53
C GLU A 13 9.04 7.16 0.18
N SER A 14 10.21 6.63 -0.23
CA SER A 14 10.81 6.95 -1.53
C SER A 14 10.05 6.36 -2.72
N ARG A 15 9.29 5.27 -2.52
CA ARG A 15 8.49 4.62 -3.58
C ARG A 15 7.08 5.16 -3.69
N TRP A 16 6.57 5.77 -2.62
CA TRP A 16 5.22 6.32 -2.57
C TRP A 16 5.07 7.50 -3.51
N GLN A 17 4.04 7.45 -4.35
CA GLN A 17 3.63 8.56 -5.19
C GLN A 17 2.32 9.12 -4.64
N SER A 18 2.31 10.38 -4.22
CA SER A 18 1.13 11.09 -3.68
C SER A 18 0.08 11.46 -4.74
N PHE A 19 0.01 10.67 -5.82
CA PHE A 19 -1.03 10.74 -6.83
C PHE A 19 -1.29 9.32 -7.34
N THR A 20 -2.52 9.02 -7.70
CA THR A 20 -2.90 7.75 -8.34
C THR A 20 -3.36 8.02 -9.76
N LYS A 21 -2.96 7.15 -10.70
CA LYS A 21 -3.49 7.16 -12.08
C LYS A 21 -4.54 6.08 -12.31
N ILE A 22 -4.84 5.31 -11.26
CA ILE A 22 -5.75 4.19 -11.31
C ILE A 22 -7.18 4.70 -11.19
N THR A 23 -8.04 4.29 -12.12
CA THR A 23 -9.47 4.53 -12.02
C THR A 23 -10.08 3.54 -11.03
N PHE A 24 -10.80 4.07 -10.04
CA PHE A 24 -11.56 3.30 -9.07
C PHE A 24 -13.04 3.30 -9.47
N GLN A 25 -13.71 2.18 -9.22
CA GLN A 25 -15.16 2.04 -9.36
C GLN A 25 -15.82 2.20 -7.99
N GLU A 26 -17.14 2.42 -7.95
CA GLU A 26 -17.86 2.50 -6.68
C GLU A 26 -17.70 1.23 -5.83
N SER A 27 -17.55 0.06 -6.46
CA SER A 27 -17.28 -1.20 -5.78
C SER A 27 -15.92 -1.27 -5.09
N ASP A 28 -14.96 -0.42 -5.48
CA ASP A 28 -13.65 -0.29 -4.84
C ASP A 28 -13.72 0.59 -3.58
N LYS A 29 -14.83 1.27 -3.33
CA LYS A 29 -14.98 2.11 -2.13
C LYS A 29 -15.35 1.26 -0.93
N ARG A 30 -14.53 1.30 0.13
CA ARG A 30 -14.78 0.56 1.37
C ARG A 30 -14.33 1.36 2.58
N ALA A 31 -14.95 1.09 3.73
CA ALA A 31 -14.53 1.67 5.01
C ALA A 31 -13.09 1.26 5.37
N ALA A 32 -12.71 0.04 5.02
CA ALA A 32 -11.34 -0.45 5.17
C ALA A 32 -10.99 -1.44 4.06
N HIS A 33 -9.73 -1.38 3.65
CA HIS A 33 -9.07 -2.25 2.69
C HIS A 33 -7.90 -2.91 3.37
N GLN A 34 -7.82 -4.22 3.25
CA GLN A 34 -6.69 -5.01 3.73
C GLN A 34 -6.11 -5.76 2.54
N ILE A 35 -4.84 -5.46 2.24
CA ILE A 35 -4.07 -6.07 1.19
C ILE A 35 -2.99 -6.90 1.88
N GLU A 36 -3.02 -8.19 1.64
CA GLU A 36 -2.08 -9.12 2.25
C GLU A 36 -0.68 -8.96 1.65
N ALA A 37 0.32 -9.35 2.44
CA ALA A 37 1.70 -9.38 1.97
C ALA A 37 1.83 -10.41 0.85
N SER A 38 2.33 -9.96 -0.30
CA SER A 38 2.61 -10.84 -1.43
C SER A 38 4.08 -11.27 -1.42
N PRO A 39 4.40 -12.48 -1.90
CA PRO A 39 5.79 -12.91 -2.11
C PRO A 39 6.44 -12.22 -3.32
N THR A 40 5.63 -11.54 -4.14
CA THR A 40 6.05 -10.77 -5.32
C THR A 40 5.73 -9.29 -5.14
N GLU A 41 6.35 -8.44 -5.96
CA GLU A 41 5.96 -7.04 -6.04
C GLU A 41 4.54 -6.92 -6.61
N GLN A 42 3.71 -6.07 -6.01
CA GLN A 42 2.34 -5.79 -6.46
C GLN A 42 2.12 -4.27 -6.50
N LEU A 43 1.29 -3.78 -7.41
CA LEU A 43 0.97 -2.36 -7.45
C LEU A 43 -0.19 -2.09 -6.50
N PHE A 44 0.03 -1.25 -5.50
CA PHE A 44 -1.02 -0.70 -4.67
C PHE A 44 -1.41 0.68 -5.16
N ALA A 45 -2.71 0.95 -5.20
CA ALA A 45 -3.23 2.28 -5.42
C ALA A 45 -4.40 2.55 -4.49
N CYS A 46 -4.49 3.79 -4.04
CA CYS A 46 -5.59 4.33 -3.26
C CYS A 46 -6.02 5.70 -3.81
N ASP A 47 -7.31 5.99 -3.71
CA ASP A 47 -7.89 7.32 -3.90
C ASP A 47 -8.68 7.78 -2.67
N CYS A 48 -8.40 9.01 -2.22
CA CYS A 48 -9.05 9.67 -1.10
C CYS A 48 -9.12 8.82 0.18
N CYS A 49 -8.06 8.06 0.51
CA CYS A 49 -8.02 7.32 1.76
C CYS A 49 -7.67 8.24 2.93
N GLU A 50 -8.40 8.11 4.03
CA GLU A 50 -8.15 8.86 5.26
C GLU A 50 -6.89 8.36 5.98
N GLU A 51 -6.56 7.07 5.83
CA GLU A 51 -5.38 6.48 6.43
C GLU A 51 -4.86 5.32 5.58
N ILE A 52 -3.56 5.27 5.36
CA ILE A 52 -2.87 4.20 4.65
C ILE A 52 -1.69 3.74 5.51
N LEU A 53 -1.70 2.48 5.92
CA LEU A 53 -0.68 1.87 6.75
C LEU A 53 0.04 0.79 5.95
N PHE A 54 1.35 0.96 5.76
CA PHE A 54 2.22 -0.07 5.22
C PHE A 54 2.88 -0.80 6.37
N GLN A 55 2.68 -2.11 6.42
CA GLN A 55 3.12 -2.94 7.52
C GLN A 55 4.00 -4.08 6.99
N ASN A 56 4.94 -4.53 7.82
CA ASN A 56 5.71 -5.73 7.53
C ASN A 56 4.87 -7.01 7.72
N GLY A 57 5.41 -8.17 7.36
CA GLY A 57 4.79 -9.49 7.59
C GLY A 57 4.36 -9.72 9.04
N ASP A 58 5.14 -9.26 10.02
CA ASP A 58 4.81 -9.32 11.46
C ASP A 58 3.72 -8.35 11.90
N GLY A 59 3.34 -7.42 11.02
CA GLY A 59 2.29 -6.45 11.26
C GLY A 59 2.70 -5.14 11.92
N SER A 60 3.99 -4.93 12.13
CA SER A 60 4.56 -3.65 12.50
C SER A 60 4.39 -2.64 11.37
N THR A 61 3.79 -1.49 11.66
CA THR A 61 3.65 -0.39 10.70
C THR A 61 5.03 0.24 10.45
N LEU A 62 5.48 0.20 9.20
CA LEU A 62 6.74 0.80 8.75
C LEU A 62 6.51 2.23 8.26
N PHE A 63 5.46 2.44 7.49
CA PHE A 63 5.15 3.72 6.87
C PHE A 63 3.65 4.00 6.96
N ARG A 64 3.29 5.26 7.19
CA ARG A 64 1.90 5.73 7.25
C ARG A 64 1.76 6.97 6.40
N THR A 65 0.70 7.05 5.63
CA THR A 65 0.34 8.21 4.82
C THR A 65 -1.19 8.30 4.67
N GLU A 66 -1.68 9.29 3.94
CA GLU A 66 -3.09 9.57 3.71
C GLU A 66 -3.28 10.25 2.33
N GLY A 67 -4.54 10.39 1.91
CA GLY A 67 -4.92 10.96 0.63
C GLY A 67 -4.91 9.93 -0.50
N SER A 68 -4.61 10.40 -1.71
CA SER A 68 -4.52 9.57 -2.91
C SER A 68 -3.07 9.26 -3.23
N GLY A 69 -2.81 8.05 -3.70
CA GLY A 69 -1.47 7.68 -4.12
C GLY A 69 -1.34 6.25 -4.60
N GLN A 70 -0.16 5.93 -5.10
CA GLN A 70 0.15 4.60 -5.59
C GLN A 70 1.61 4.24 -5.30
N MET A 71 1.88 2.94 -5.20
CA MET A 71 3.21 2.42 -4.96
C MET A 71 3.34 0.97 -5.41
N LYS A 72 4.50 0.62 -5.95
CA LYS A 72 4.87 -0.80 -6.08
C LYS A 72 5.30 -1.31 -4.72
N LEU A 73 4.44 -2.11 -4.11
CA LEU A 73 4.71 -2.75 -2.84
C LEU A 73 5.84 -3.77 -3.02
N PRO A 74 6.93 -3.67 -2.26
CA PRO A 74 7.92 -4.72 -2.22
C PRO A 74 7.34 -6.00 -1.57
N PRO A 75 7.94 -7.17 -1.84
CA PRO A 75 7.48 -8.43 -1.26
C PRO A 75 7.54 -8.40 0.26
N GLY A 76 6.56 -9.02 0.91
CA GLY A 76 6.46 -9.07 2.37
C GLY A 76 5.78 -7.84 3.01
N ILE A 77 5.34 -6.86 2.21
CA ILE A 77 4.58 -5.70 2.71
C ILE A 77 3.09 -5.91 2.53
N ARG A 78 2.37 -5.75 3.65
CA ARG A 78 0.91 -5.68 3.69
C ARG A 78 0.47 -4.24 3.81
N VAL A 79 -0.72 -3.93 3.29
CA VAL A 79 -1.27 -2.57 3.33
C VAL A 79 -2.66 -2.58 3.92
N ARG A 80 -2.91 -1.60 4.79
CA ARG A 80 -4.22 -1.34 5.34
C ARG A 80 -4.60 0.09 5.03
N ALA A 81 -5.55 0.28 4.12
CA ALA A 81 -6.12 1.58 3.82
C ALA A 81 -7.51 1.71 4.47
N LYS A 82 -7.88 2.90 4.93
CA LYS A 82 -9.18 3.21 5.50
C LYS A 82 -9.71 4.48 4.89
N GLY A 83 -11.03 4.51 4.70
CA GLY A 83 -11.69 5.58 3.93
C GLY A 83 -11.32 5.49 2.45
N GLY A 84 -12.21 5.96 1.59
CA GLY A 84 -11.95 6.01 0.14
C GLY A 84 -11.94 4.66 -0.58
N SER A 85 -11.15 4.62 -1.65
CA SER A 85 -11.08 3.48 -2.57
C SER A 85 -9.64 2.98 -2.66
N ALA A 86 -9.42 1.68 -2.60
CA ALA A 86 -8.09 1.11 -2.73
C ALA A 86 -8.14 -0.26 -3.40
N LYS A 87 -7.11 -0.59 -4.18
CA LYS A 87 -6.93 -1.92 -4.76
C LYS A 87 -5.47 -2.26 -5.00
N SER A 88 -5.18 -3.56 -5.05
CA SER A 88 -3.92 -4.09 -5.53
C SER A 88 -4.08 -4.70 -6.93
N LEU A 89 -3.04 -4.57 -7.76
CA LEU A 89 -2.94 -5.05 -9.14
C LEU A 89 -1.65 -5.86 -9.33
#